data_AF-A0AA43IC14-F1
#
_entry.id   AF-A0AA43IC14-F1
#
_cell.length_a   1.000
_cell.length_b   1.000
_cell.length_c   1.000
_cell.angle_alpha   90.00
_cell.angle_beta   90.00
_cell.angle_gamma   90.00
#
_symmetry.space_group_name_H-M   'P 1'
#
loop_
_entity.id
_entity.type
_entity.pdbx_description
1 polymer ?
#
loop_
_entity_poly.entity_id
_entity_poly.type
_entity_poly.pdbx_seq_one_letter_code
_entity_poly.pdbx_strand_id
1 'polypeptide(L)'
;MNEKLKEAYERLDLPVDISREELNKKFDLHLKRRKSNSSETEATAYEEEFLAFKTILDGLDQQEIQEAEDKRLEKWGAFSGIARKSENFFRLYKVHTFVSIIVLLVLIFGGNALYNQYQAKKYEASLPPVDVHIMFLGNYESQDPSGKDEELKQEIVNRYPTWKRVKTDVVYLPSTGGTGGGTLDMTYIQRAMAMLAAERPDILILDDATFDWIGQQQGLKNLEPFVKSAGLPLDDIRLKRIKNTENGEEWITGVDITDTKFATDLPIHSRKMIIGVFGEGGDKNKSTDFVEFLVGQMTAK
;
A
#
# COMPACT_ATOMS: atom_id res chain seq x y z
N MET A 1 20.71 51.56 26.89
CA MET A 1 19.67 52.59 27.12
C MET A 1 19.49 53.35 25.82
N ASN A 2 18.27 53.43 25.28
CA ASN A 2 18.00 54.07 23.98
C ASN A 2 18.17 55.60 24.12
N GLU A 3 18.80 56.28 23.14
CA GLU A 3 19.05 57.74 23.22
C GLU A 3 17.75 58.54 23.43
N LYS A 4 16.66 58.09 22.77
CA LYS A 4 15.32 58.67 22.93
C LYS A 4 14.74 58.52 24.33
N LEU A 5 15.12 57.46 25.05
CA LEU A 5 14.66 57.21 26.42
C LEU A 5 15.38 58.15 27.38
N LYS A 6 16.68 58.36 27.19
CA LYS A 6 17.47 59.32 27.98
C LYS A 6 16.98 60.77 27.77
N GLU A 7 16.72 61.15 26.52
CA GLU A 7 16.16 62.46 26.17
C GLU A 7 14.78 62.68 26.80
N ALA A 8 13.94 61.65 26.90
CA ALA A 8 12.63 61.73 27.57
C ALA A 8 12.74 61.95 29.09
N TYR A 9 13.71 61.33 29.77
CA TYR A 9 13.97 61.56 31.21
C TYR A 9 14.50 62.97 31.48
N GLU A 10 15.43 63.45 30.66
CA GLU A 10 16.00 64.80 30.76
C GLU A 10 14.95 65.88 30.49
N ARG A 11 14.05 65.67 29.51
CA ARG A 11 12.99 66.63 29.17
C ARG A 11 11.93 66.76 30.25
N LEU A 12 11.63 65.67 30.97
CA LEU A 12 10.62 65.67 32.03
C LEU A 12 11.22 65.97 33.42
N ASP A 13 12.53 66.24 33.51
CA ASP A 13 13.29 66.43 34.76
C ASP A 13 12.99 65.33 35.79
N LEU A 14 12.90 64.08 35.29
CA LEU A 14 12.60 62.91 36.12
C LEU A 14 13.90 62.18 36.46
N PRO A 15 14.08 61.74 37.72
CA PRO A 15 15.18 60.87 38.06
C PRO A 15 15.03 59.55 37.28
N VAL A 16 16.17 59.03 36.80
CA VAL A 16 16.23 57.78 36.03
C VAL A 16 15.72 56.57 36.84
N ASP A 17 15.69 56.69 38.17
CA ASP A 17 15.23 55.67 39.13
C ASP A 17 13.79 55.92 39.65
N ILE A 18 12.96 56.65 38.89
CA ILE A 18 11.56 56.88 39.30
C ILE A 18 10.77 55.57 39.33
N SER A 19 9.98 55.37 40.39
CA SER A 19 9.11 54.18 40.48
C SER A 19 7.96 54.26 39.47
N ARG A 20 7.51 53.12 38.96
CA ARG A 20 6.39 53.04 38.00
C ARG A 20 5.11 53.66 38.55
N GLU A 21 4.84 53.47 39.84
CA GLU A 21 3.67 54.04 40.51
C GLU A 21 3.73 55.58 40.54
N GLU A 22 4.91 56.14 40.79
CA GLU A 22 5.12 57.59 40.77
C GLU A 22 5.06 58.16 39.36
N LEU A 23 5.58 57.45 38.36
CA LEU A 23 5.50 57.84 36.96
C LEU A 23 4.05 57.85 36.45
N ASN A 24 3.27 56.81 36.76
CA ASN A 24 1.85 56.73 36.42
C ASN A 24 1.05 57.83 37.13
N LYS A 25 1.36 58.14 38.39
CA LYS A 25 0.70 59.22 39.14
C LYS A 25 1.00 60.60 38.52
N LYS A 26 2.24 60.84 38.06
CA LYS A 26 2.62 62.07 37.36
C LYS A 26 1.96 62.15 35.98
N PHE A 27 1.87 61.03 35.26
CA PHE A 27 1.16 60.94 33.99
C PHE A 27 -0.35 61.19 34.14
N ASP A 28 -0.99 60.64 35.16
CA ASP A 28 -2.41 60.89 35.45
C ASP A 28 -2.68 62.36 35.82
N LEU A 29 -1.78 62.98 36.58
CA LEU A 29 -1.86 64.40 36.90
C LEU A 29 -1.70 65.26 35.63
N HIS A 30 -0.78 64.86 34.75
CA HIS A 30 -0.56 65.48 33.44
C HIS A 30 -1.83 65.39 32.57
N LEU A 31 -2.43 64.21 32.44
CA LEU A 31 -3.70 63.98 31.75
C LEU A 31 -4.86 64.82 32.30
N LYS A 32 -4.93 65.00 33.64
CA LYS A 32 -5.95 65.85 34.28
C LYS A 32 -5.74 67.34 33.98
N ARG A 33 -4.49 67.81 33.94
CA ARG A 33 -4.15 69.22 33.64
C ARG A 33 -4.51 69.62 32.20
N ARG A 34 -4.41 68.69 31.24
CA ARG A 34 -4.90 68.90 29.86
C ARG A 34 -6.39 69.19 29.79
N LYS A 35 -7.18 68.46 30.59
CA LYS A 35 -8.64 68.59 30.56
C LYS A 35 -9.11 69.94 31.12
N SER A 36 -8.26 70.66 31.87
CA SER A 36 -8.59 71.96 32.47
C SER A 36 -8.06 73.18 31.72
N ASN A 37 -7.12 73.04 30.78
CA ASN A 37 -6.50 74.16 30.07
C ASN A 37 -6.70 74.06 28.55
N SER A 38 -7.20 75.14 27.93
CA SER A 38 -7.62 75.19 26.51
C SER A 38 -6.90 76.28 25.71
N SER A 39 -5.56 76.38 25.80
CA SER A 39 -4.77 77.29 24.94
C SER A 39 -3.93 76.49 23.93
N GLU A 40 -3.87 76.94 22.68
CA GLU A 40 -3.16 76.23 21.59
C GLU A 40 -1.65 76.09 21.84
N THR A 41 -1.02 77.09 22.47
CA THR A 41 0.41 77.06 22.78
C THR A 41 0.76 76.09 23.91
N GLU A 42 -0.16 75.85 24.85
CA GLU A 42 0.02 74.83 25.89
C GLU A 42 -0.28 73.41 25.36
N ALA A 43 -1.06 73.28 24.29
CA ALA A 43 -1.43 71.99 23.71
C ALA A 43 -0.26 71.28 23.01
N THR A 44 0.64 72.04 22.36
CA THR A 44 1.83 71.49 21.68
C THR A 44 2.90 71.04 22.67
N ALA A 45 3.20 71.86 23.68
CA ALA A 45 4.11 71.48 24.78
C ALA A 45 3.59 70.23 25.53
N TYR A 46 2.27 70.15 25.72
CA TYR A 46 1.62 69.01 26.32
C TYR A 46 1.77 67.71 25.52
N GLU A 47 1.63 67.77 24.19
CA GLU A 47 1.75 66.60 23.32
C GLU A 47 3.18 66.04 23.33
N GLU A 48 4.18 66.92 23.37
CA GLU A 48 5.58 66.54 23.47
C GLU A 48 5.91 65.89 24.83
N GLU A 49 5.39 66.44 25.93
CA GLU A 49 5.51 65.84 27.27
C GLU A 49 4.81 64.48 27.34
N PHE A 50 3.63 64.34 26.72
CA PHE A 50 2.91 63.07 26.62
C PHE A 50 3.70 61.99 25.86
N LEU A 51 4.33 62.36 24.74
CA LEU A 51 5.19 61.45 23.98
C LEU A 51 6.41 61.01 24.79
N ALA A 52 7.00 61.90 25.59
CA ALA A 52 8.09 61.57 26.49
C ALA A 52 7.64 60.57 27.58
N PHE A 53 6.50 60.80 28.24
CA PHE A 53 5.94 59.86 29.22
C PHE A 53 5.64 58.49 28.60
N LYS A 54 5.01 58.48 27.42
CA LYS A 54 4.72 57.24 26.69
C LYS A 54 5.99 56.47 26.36
N THR A 55 7.04 57.16 25.91
CA THR A 55 8.32 56.52 25.56
C THR A 55 8.99 55.88 26.77
N ILE A 56 8.90 56.52 27.94
CA ILE A 56 9.42 55.95 29.20
C ILE A 56 8.59 54.72 29.61
N LEU A 57 7.26 54.82 29.57
CA LEU A 57 6.36 53.71 29.93
C LEU A 57 6.53 52.50 28.98
N ASP A 58 6.58 52.74 27.67
CA ASP A 58 6.83 51.70 26.67
C ASP A 58 8.20 51.03 26.91
N GLY A 59 9.20 51.79 27.36
CA GLY A 59 10.52 51.28 27.74
C GLY A 59 10.49 50.39 28.98
N LEU A 60 9.73 50.78 30.01
CA LEU A 60 9.54 49.99 31.23
C LEU A 60 8.74 48.70 30.95
N ASP A 61 7.68 48.78 30.14
CA ASP A 61 6.91 47.60 29.73
C ASP A 61 7.76 46.62 28.91
N GLN A 62 8.64 47.11 28.03
CA GLN A 62 9.60 46.26 27.33
C GLN A 62 10.60 45.59 28.26
N GLN A 63 11.06 46.28 29.32
CA GLN A 63 11.94 45.70 30.32
C GLN A 63 11.24 44.61 31.13
N GLU A 64 10.00 44.85 31.59
CA GLU A 64 9.23 43.85 32.32
C GLU A 64 8.92 42.59 31.49
N ILE A 65 8.57 42.76 30.22
CA ILE A 65 8.35 41.64 29.30
C ILE A 65 9.65 40.86 29.10
N GLN A 66 10.79 41.53 28.94
CA GLN A 66 12.09 40.89 28.81
C GLN A 66 12.49 40.14 30.08
N GLU A 67 12.30 40.73 31.25
CA GLU A 67 12.56 40.09 32.54
C GLU A 67 11.66 38.88 32.80
N ALA A 68 10.37 38.97 32.43
CA ALA A 68 9.44 37.85 32.53
C ALA A 68 9.81 36.72 31.55
N GLU A 69 10.24 37.05 30.33
CA GLU A 69 10.79 36.10 29.37
C GLU A 69 12.10 35.48 29.87
N ASP A 70 13.03 36.27 30.39
CA ASP A 70 14.31 35.81 30.91
C ASP A 70 14.11 34.88 32.12
N LYS A 71 13.21 35.21 33.06
CA LYS A 71 12.82 34.31 34.18
C LYS A 71 12.21 33.00 33.69
N ARG A 72 11.40 33.04 32.62
CA ARG A 72 10.79 31.84 32.03
C ARG A 72 11.82 30.97 31.30
N LEU A 73 12.79 31.61 30.64
CA LEU A 73 13.86 30.99 29.87
C LEU A 73 15.09 30.60 30.71
N GLU A 74 15.20 31.09 31.95
CA GLU A 74 16.24 30.75 32.92
C GLU A 74 16.33 29.23 33.16
N LYS A 75 15.17 28.55 33.09
CA LYS A 75 15.07 27.08 33.14
C LYS A 75 15.90 26.36 32.06
N TRP A 76 16.25 27.06 30.97
CA TRP A 76 17.00 26.52 29.84
C TRP A 76 18.49 26.91 29.88
N GLY A 77 18.94 27.66 30.89
CA GLY A 77 20.35 27.99 31.14
C GLY A 77 21.07 28.54 29.91
N ALA A 78 22.16 27.88 29.49
CA ALA A 78 22.96 28.25 28.32
C ALA A 78 22.20 28.17 26.96
N PHE A 79 21.04 27.52 26.93
CA PHE A 79 20.21 27.39 25.74
C PHE A 79 19.07 28.43 25.67
N SER A 80 18.99 29.34 26.64
CA SER A 80 17.96 30.40 26.71
C SER A 80 17.85 31.22 25.41
N GLY A 81 18.98 31.53 24.77
CA GLY A 81 19.02 32.25 23.48
C GLY A 81 18.51 31.43 22.29
N ILE A 82 18.72 30.11 22.29
CA ILE A 82 18.23 29.19 21.26
C ILE A 82 16.74 28.90 21.49
N ALA A 83 16.32 28.75 22.75
CA ALA A 83 14.94 28.57 23.17
C ALA A 83 14.08 29.80 22.83
N ARG A 84 14.59 31.03 23.04
CA ARG A 84 13.90 32.27 22.62
C ARG A 84 13.66 32.31 21.10
N LYS A 85 14.66 31.91 20.30
CA LYS A 85 14.55 31.90 18.84
C LYS A 85 13.62 30.79 18.34
N SER A 86 13.69 29.60 18.92
CA SER A 86 12.83 28.48 18.54
C SER A 86 11.38 28.71 18.97
N GLU A 87 11.12 29.23 20.17
CA GLU A 87 9.76 29.55 20.61
C GLU A 87 9.13 30.64 19.75
N ASN A 88 9.90 31.66 19.35
CA ASN A 88 9.44 32.68 18.41
C ASN A 88 9.16 32.07 17.02
N PHE A 89 10.01 31.17 16.54
CA PHE A 89 9.83 30.47 15.27
C PHE A 89 8.58 29.57 15.29
N PHE A 90 8.39 28.76 16.32
CA PHE A 90 7.19 27.96 16.48
C PHE A 90 5.95 28.84 16.65
N ARG A 91 6.02 29.96 17.38
CA ARG A 91 4.87 30.86 17.54
C ARG A 91 4.37 31.44 16.22
N LEU A 92 5.27 31.78 15.30
CA LEU A 92 4.91 32.33 13.98
C LEU A 92 4.59 31.24 12.93
N TYR A 93 5.32 30.12 12.94
CA TYR A 93 5.31 29.12 11.86
C TYR A 93 4.72 27.75 12.23
N LYS A 94 4.09 27.61 13.41
CA LYS A 94 3.45 26.36 13.89
C LYS A 94 2.74 25.58 12.78
N VAL A 95 1.87 26.23 12.00
CA VAL A 95 1.09 25.58 10.94
C VAL A 95 1.97 25.10 9.79
N HIS A 96 2.89 25.92 9.30
CA HIS A 96 3.77 25.57 8.17
C HIS A 96 4.73 24.43 8.52
N THR A 97 5.23 24.39 9.75
CA THR A 97 6.09 23.30 10.23
C THR A 97 5.35 21.96 10.26
N PHE A 98 4.11 21.94 10.78
CA PHE A 98 3.30 20.72 10.77
C PHE A 98 2.98 20.25 9.35
N VAL A 99 2.61 21.15 8.45
CA VAL A 99 2.34 20.82 7.04
C VAL A 99 3.60 20.26 6.36
N SER A 100 4.77 20.88 6.59
CA SER A 100 6.04 20.39 6.02
C SER A 100 6.40 18.99 6.49
N ILE A 101 6.19 18.67 7.77
CA ILE A 101 6.41 17.32 8.31
C ILE A 101 5.46 16.31 7.66
N ILE A 102 4.17 16.65 7.51
CA ILE A 102 3.20 15.77 6.85
C ILE A 102 3.60 15.50 5.39
N VAL A 103 3.98 16.54 4.65
CA VAL A 103 4.46 16.39 3.26
C VAL A 103 5.70 15.52 3.19
N LEU A 104 6.66 15.69 4.11
CA LEU A 104 7.86 14.87 4.18
C LEU A 104 7.52 13.40 4.43
N LEU A 105 6.60 13.10 5.35
CA LEU A 105 6.14 11.73 5.60
C LEU A 105 5.48 11.13 4.37
N VAL A 106 4.61 11.89 3.68
CA VAL A 106 3.96 11.44 2.44
C VAL A 106 5.00 11.15 1.35
N LEU A 107 6.04 11.97 1.20
CA LEU A 107 7.12 11.72 0.23
C LEU A 107 7.94 10.48 0.58
N ILE A 108 8.25 10.24 1.86
CA ILE A 108 9.01 9.06 2.29
C ILE A 108 8.18 7.79 2.12
N PHE A 109 6.94 7.77 2.61
CA PHE A 109 6.09 6.58 2.51
C PHE A 109 5.59 6.33 1.10
N GLY A 110 5.16 7.39 0.40
CA GLY A 110 4.74 7.31 -1.00
C GLY A 110 5.90 6.94 -1.93
N GLY A 111 7.08 7.53 -1.72
CA GLY A 111 8.28 7.21 -2.48
C GLY A 111 8.71 5.76 -2.31
N ASN A 112 8.73 5.23 -1.07
CA ASN A 112 9.05 3.82 -0.82
C ASN A 112 8.03 2.86 -1.46
N ALA A 113 6.73 3.17 -1.37
CA ALA A 113 5.69 2.35 -1.98
C ALA A 113 5.84 2.27 -3.51
N LEU A 114 6.10 3.42 -4.15
CA LEU A 114 6.33 3.49 -5.60
C LEU A 114 7.63 2.79 -6.01
N TYR A 115 8.72 2.98 -5.26
CA TYR A 115 10.00 2.33 -5.53
C TYR A 115 9.90 0.80 -5.40
N ASN A 116 9.25 0.30 -4.36
CA ASN A 116 9.11 -1.13 -4.13
C ASN A 116 8.23 -1.79 -5.22
N GLN A 117 7.15 -1.14 -5.64
CA GLN A 117 6.33 -1.59 -6.77
C GLN A 117 7.12 -1.58 -8.09
N TYR A 118 7.95 -0.56 -8.32
CA TYR A 118 8.77 -0.47 -9.51
C TYR A 118 9.84 -1.58 -9.56
N GLN A 119 10.46 -1.89 -8.43
CA GLN A 119 11.45 -2.98 -8.33
C GLN A 119 10.80 -4.35 -8.48
N ALA A 120 9.62 -4.57 -7.89
CA ALA A 120 8.84 -5.79 -8.10
C ALA A 120 8.50 -5.98 -9.59
N LYS A 121 8.01 -4.93 -10.26
CA LYS A 121 7.70 -4.96 -11.70
C LYS A 121 8.95 -5.16 -12.56
N LYS A 122 10.09 -4.57 -12.19
CA LYS A 122 11.37 -4.79 -12.89
C LYS A 122 11.87 -6.21 -12.75
N TYR A 123 11.77 -6.78 -11.55
CA TYR A 123 12.13 -8.17 -11.30
C TYR A 123 11.25 -9.10 -12.13
N GLU A 124 9.93 -8.90 -12.12
CA GLU A 124 8.98 -9.66 -12.93
C GLU A 124 9.21 -9.53 -14.43
N ALA A 125 9.55 -8.33 -14.92
CA ALA A 125 9.84 -8.06 -16.32
C ALA A 125 11.23 -8.55 -16.77
N SER A 126 12.17 -8.73 -15.84
CA SER A 126 13.51 -9.29 -16.11
C SER A 126 13.50 -10.80 -16.19
N LEU A 127 12.49 -11.45 -15.61
CA LEU A 127 12.28 -12.88 -15.77
C LEU A 127 11.73 -13.15 -17.19
N PRO A 128 12.12 -14.26 -17.84
CA PRO A 128 11.57 -14.63 -19.14
C PRO A 128 10.03 -14.67 -19.08
N PRO A 129 9.33 -14.40 -20.21
CA PRO A 129 7.88 -14.45 -20.23
C PRO A 129 7.40 -15.83 -19.77
N VAL A 130 6.31 -15.86 -18.99
CA VAL A 130 5.70 -17.11 -18.53
C VAL A 130 5.26 -17.91 -19.76
N ASP A 131 5.75 -19.14 -19.89
CA ASP A 131 5.42 -20.00 -21.03
C ASP A 131 4.04 -20.62 -20.89
N VAL A 132 3.63 -20.92 -19.66
CA VAL A 132 2.31 -21.45 -19.32
C VAL A 132 1.94 -21.12 -17.88
N HIS A 133 0.66 -20.85 -17.66
CA HIS A 133 0.08 -20.75 -16.33
C HIS A 133 -0.76 -22.00 -16.01
N ILE A 134 -0.35 -22.74 -14.97
CA ILE A 134 -1.03 -23.94 -14.49
C ILE A 134 -1.68 -23.64 -13.14
N MET A 135 -2.98 -23.89 -13.02
CA MET A 135 -3.69 -23.80 -11.75
C MET A 135 -4.15 -25.19 -11.31
N PHE A 136 -3.76 -25.60 -10.11
CA PHE A 136 -4.23 -26.81 -9.45
C PHE A 136 -5.46 -26.43 -8.63
N LEU A 137 -6.62 -27.00 -8.95
CA LEU A 137 -7.86 -26.70 -8.25
C LEU A 137 -8.52 -27.98 -7.76
N GLY A 138 -8.65 -28.09 -6.44
CA GLY A 138 -9.16 -29.31 -5.80
C GLY A 138 -8.49 -29.57 -4.46
N ASN A 139 -8.59 -30.80 -3.99
CA ASN A 139 -7.95 -31.24 -2.75
C ASN A 139 -6.46 -31.55 -2.98
N TYR A 140 -5.71 -30.51 -3.33
CA TYR A 140 -4.25 -30.53 -3.53
C TYR A 140 -3.55 -29.87 -2.35
N GLU A 141 -2.50 -30.53 -1.86
CA GLU A 141 -1.62 -29.96 -0.84
C GLU A 141 -0.19 -29.93 -1.38
N SER A 142 0.39 -28.72 -1.44
CA SER A 142 1.79 -28.54 -1.79
C SER A 142 2.67 -29.10 -0.67
N GLN A 143 3.73 -29.83 -1.03
CA GLN A 143 4.70 -30.34 -0.06
C GLN A 143 5.72 -29.26 0.36
N ASP A 144 5.70 -28.09 -0.29
CA ASP A 144 6.62 -26.99 -0.01
C ASP A 144 6.21 -26.23 1.26
N PRO A 145 7.02 -26.28 2.34
CA PRO A 145 6.72 -25.57 3.59
C PRO A 145 6.81 -24.04 3.45
N SER A 146 7.39 -23.53 2.35
CA SER A 146 7.52 -22.09 2.08
C SER A 146 6.29 -21.47 1.43
N GLY A 147 5.37 -22.30 0.89
CA GLY A 147 4.14 -21.85 0.23
C GLY A 147 4.37 -21.04 -1.06
N LYS A 148 5.57 -21.11 -1.66
CA LYS A 148 5.90 -20.42 -2.92
C LYS A 148 5.88 -21.33 -4.14
N ASP A 149 5.71 -22.64 -3.91
CA ASP A 149 5.62 -23.68 -4.93
C ASP A 149 6.81 -23.68 -5.90
N GLU A 150 8.00 -23.29 -5.41
CA GLU A 150 9.20 -23.19 -6.27
C GLU A 150 9.70 -24.57 -6.69
N GLU A 151 9.63 -25.56 -5.79
CA GLU A 151 9.97 -26.96 -6.11
C GLU A 151 9.03 -27.53 -7.18
N LEU A 152 7.74 -27.21 -7.09
CA LEU A 152 6.74 -27.62 -8.07
C LEU A 152 7.03 -27.02 -9.45
N LYS A 153 7.34 -25.72 -9.53
CA LYS A 153 7.68 -25.06 -10.80
C LYS A 153 8.94 -25.67 -11.44
N GLN A 154 9.97 -25.92 -10.63
CA GLN A 154 11.22 -26.51 -11.11
C GLN A 154 11.00 -27.92 -11.65
N GLU A 155 10.21 -28.75 -10.96
CA GLU A 155 9.98 -30.11 -11.41
C GLU A 155 9.16 -30.15 -12.71
N ILE A 156 8.18 -29.26 -12.88
CA ILE A 156 7.43 -29.15 -14.15
C ILE A 156 8.38 -28.77 -15.30
N VAL A 157 9.28 -27.81 -15.09
CA VAL A 157 10.29 -27.40 -16.09
C VAL A 157 11.26 -28.55 -16.40
N ASN A 158 11.69 -29.31 -15.40
CA ASN A 158 12.58 -30.48 -15.60
C ASN A 158 11.93 -31.54 -16.50
N ARG A 159 10.62 -31.75 -16.37
CA ARG A 159 9.87 -32.75 -17.15
C ARG A 159 9.45 -32.28 -18.53
N TYR A 160 9.23 -30.98 -18.68
CA TYR A 160 8.93 -30.37 -19.97
C TYR A 160 9.90 -29.20 -20.24
N PRO A 161 11.17 -29.50 -20.59
CA PRO A 161 12.24 -28.52 -20.72
C PRO A 161 12.03 -27.52 -21.87
N THR A 162 11.00 -27.74 -22.70
CA THR A 162 10.53 -26.77 -23.69
C THR A 162 10.07 -25.47 -23.03
N TRP A 163 9.57 -25.53 -21.79
CA TRP A 163 9.23 -24.35 -21.00
C TRP A 163 10.43 -23.85 -20.19
N LYS A 164 10.64 -22.53 -20.22
CA LYS A 164 11.67 -21.83 -19.46
C LYS A 164 11.13 -21.26 -18.16
N ARG A 165 9.83 -20.94 -18.11
CA ARG A 165 9.17 -20.42 -16.91
C ARG A 165 7.72 -20.86 -16.83
N VAL A 166 7.35 -21.47 -15.72
CA VAL A 166 5.98 -21.89 -15.41
C VAL A 166 5.48 -21.10 -14.21
N LYS A 167 4.24 -20.61 -14.28
CA LYS A 167 3.53 -20.11 -13.09
C LYS A 167 2.60 -21.22 -12.60
N THR A 168 2.61 -21.47 -11.30
CA THR A 168 1.75 -22.45 -10.64
C THR A 168 0.99 -21.78 -9.51
N ASP A 169 -0.33 -21.98 -9.48
CA ASP A 169 -1.18 -21.58 -8.35
C ASP A 169 -1.91 -22.81 -7.83
N VAL A 170 -1.80 -23.10 -6.53
CA VAL A 170 -2.54 -24.19 -5.88
C VAL A 170 -3.70 -23.61 -5.10
N VAL A 171 -4.93 -23.91 -5.55
CA VAL A 171 -6.17 -23.44 -4.95
C VAL A 171 -6.88 -24.64 -4.31
N TYR A 172 -6.85 -24.66 -2.99
CA TYR A 172 -7.54 -25.69 -2.22
C TYR A 172 -9.06 -25.55 -2.36
N LEU A 173 -9.69 -26.60 -2.87
CA LEU A 173 -11.13 -26.75 -2.91
C LEU A 173 -11.48 -28.09 -2.23
N PRO A 174 -12.15 -28.07 -1.05
CA PRO A 174 -12.51 -29.31 -0.39
C PRO A 174 -13.52 -30.08 -1.26
N SER A 175 -13.25 -31.37 -1.47
CA SER A 175 -14.15 -32.24 -2.23
C SER A 175 -15.51 -32.32 -1.51
N THR A 176 -16.57 -31.82 -2.16
CA THR A 176 -17.95 -31.88 -1.68
C THR A 176 -18.52 -33.30 -1.78
N GLY A 177 -17.86 -34.27 -1.15
CA GLY A 177 -18.30 -35.67 -1.05
C GLY A 177 -18.96 -36.01 0.29
N GLY A 178 -19.09 -35.04 1.20
CA GLY A 178 -19.72 -35.22 2.51
C GLY A 178 -20.98 -34.38 2.64
N THR A 179 -22.03 -34.96 3.21
CA THR A 179 -23.29 -34.34 3.61
C THR A 179 -23.08 -33.17 4.60
N GLY A 180 -22.58 -32.05 4.10
CA GLY A 180 -22.16 -30.91 4.91
C GLY A 180 -22.00 -29.63 4.09
N GLY A 181 -22.77 -29.48 3.00
CA GLY A 181 -22.81 -28.30 2.14
C GLY A 181 -23.20 -27.05 2.94
N GLY A 182 -22.19 -26.44 3.56
CA GLY A 182 -22.32 -25.25 4.40
C GLY A 182 -21.89 -23.99 3.68
N THR A 183 -22.07 -22.84 4.35
CA THR A 183 -21.59 -21.53 3.90
C THR A 183 -20.07 -21.48 3.66
N LEU A 184 -19.30 -22.39 4.28
CA LEU A 184 -17.86 -22.56 4.07
C LEU A 184 -17.56 -23.01 2.64
N ASP A 185 -18.26 -24.02 2.11
CA ASP A 185 -18.02 -24.54 0.76
C ASP A 185 -18.29 -23.49 -0.32
N MET A 186 -19.36 -22.71 -0.15
CA MET A 186 -19.68 -21.60 -1.05
C MET A 186 -18.59 -20.51 -1.05
N THR A 187 -17.95 -20.27 0.10
CA THR A 187 -16.86 -19.29 0.20
C THR A 187 -15.63 -19.77 -0.58
N TYR A 188 -15.27 -21.06 -0.45
CA TYR A 188 -14.15 -21.65 -1.20
C TYR A 188 -14.42 -21.62 -2.71
N ILE A 189 -15.63 -21.96 -3.14
CA ILE A 189 -16.05 -21.89 -4.55
C ILE A 189 -15.98 -20.45 -5.09
N GLN A 190 -16.50 -19.46 -4.35
CA GLN A 190 -16.42 -18.05 -4.76
C GLN A 190 -14.98 -17.56 -4.88
N ARG A 191 -14.12 -17.94 -3.94
CA ARG A 191 -12.68 -17.63 -4.01
C ARG A 191 -12.04 -18.28 -5.23
N ALA A 192 -12.32 -19.56 -5.49
CA ALA A 192 -11.80 -20.26 -6.66
C ALA A 192 -12.22 -19.59 -7.96
N MET A 193 -13.50 -19.21 -8.10
CA MET A 193 -14.00 -18.47 -9.26
C MET A 193 -13.33 -17.10 -9.42
N ALA A 194 -13.15 -16.37 -8.33
CA ALA A 194 -12.45 -15.08 -8.36
C ALA A 194 -10.98 -15.24 -8.78
N MET A 195 -10.29 -16.28 -8.30
CA MET A 195 -8.92 -16.60 -8.69
C MET A 195 -8.85 -17.02 -10.17
N LEU A 196 -9.71 -17.92 -10.63
CA LEU A 196 -9.79 -18.33 -12.05
C LEU A 196 -9.98 -17.10 -12.97
N ALA A 197 -10.87 -16.18 -12.60
CA ALA A 197 -11.15 -14.98 -13.39
C ALA A 197 -10.00 -13.95 -13.38
N ALA A 198 -9.31 -13.79 -12.24
CA ALA A 198 -8.22 -12.85 -12.07
C ALA A 198 -6.93 -13.33 -12.73
N GLU A 199 -6.61 -14.61 -12.56
CA GLU A 199 -5.34 -15.21 -12.95
C GLU A 199 -5.35 -15.78 -14.37
N ARG A 200 -6.53 -16.15 -14.89
CA ARG A 200 -6.76 -16.67 -16.25
C ARG A 200 -5.72 -17.74 -16.65
N PRO A 201 -5.69 -18.88 -15.94
CA PRO A 201 -4.72 -19.93 -16.23
C PRO A 201 -4.93 -20.55 -17.63
N ASP A 202 -3.87 -21.04 -18.25
CA ASP A 202 -3.92 -21.75 -19.53
C ASP A 202 -4.33 -23.22 -19.35
N ILE A 203 -3.90 -23.81 -18.23
CA ILE A 203 -4.10 -25.22 -17.88
C ILE A 203 -4.70 -25.32 -16.49
N LEU A 204 -5.67 -26.20 -16.35
CA LEU A 204 -6.24 -26.61 -15.07
C LEU A 204 -5.87 -28.06 -14.77
N ILE A 205 -5.42 -28.32 -13.55
CA ILE A 205 -5.27 -29.68 -13.01
C ILE A 205 -6.29 -29.84 -11.89
N LEU A 206 -7.19 -30.80 -12.07
CA LEU A 206 -8.44 -30.93 -11.34
C LEU A 206 -8.58 -32.31 -10.72
N ASP A 207 -9.20 -32.40 -9.54
CA ASP A 207 -9.70 -33.68 -9.03
C ASP A 207 -11.07 -34.02 -9.64
N ASP A 208 -11.57 -35.25 -9.43
CA ASP A 208 -12.85 -35.67 -10.02
C ASP A 208 -14.01 -34.74 -9.63
N ALA A 209 -14.11 -34.34 -8.35
CA ALA A 209 -15.21 -33.50 -7.87
C ALA A 209 -15.17 -32.09 -8.48
N THR A 210 -13.96 -31.52 -8.60
CA THR A 210 -13.76 -30.20 -9.17
C THR A 210 -13.94 -30.22 -10.69
N PHE A 211 -13.54 -31.30 -11.35
CA PHE A 211 -13.77 -31.49 -12.79
C PHE A 211 -15.26 -31.48 -13.12
N ASP A 212 -16.07 -32.21 -12.35
CA ASP A 212 -17.52 -32.24 -12.53
C ASP A 212 -18.16 -30.87 -12.26
N TRP A 213 -17.66 -30.14 -11.25
CA TRP A 213 -18.13 -28.79 -10.94
C TRP A 213 -17.78 -27.79 -12.05
N ILE A 214 -16.53 -27.74 -12.51
CA ILE A 214 -16.11 -26.78 -13.53
C ILE A 214 -16.72 -27.10 -14.90
N GLY A 215 -17.02 -28.37 -15.16
CA GLY A 215 -17.75 -28.78 -16.36
C GLY A 215 -19.13 -28.15 -16.50
N GLN A 216 -19.75 -27.76 -15.38
CA GLN A 216 -21.01 -27.02 -15.40
C GLN A 216 -20.83 -25.52 -15.71
N GLN A 217 -19.63 -24.97 -15.50
CA GLN A 217 -19.38 -23.52 -15.56
C GLN A 217 -18.95 -23.02 -16.94
N GLN A 218 -18.78 -23.91 -17.93
CA GLN A 218 -18.20 -23.64 -19.26
C GLN A 218 -16.75 -23.08 -19.18
N GLY A 219 -15.93 -23.33 -20.20
CA GLY A 219 -14.57 -22.75 -20.30
C GLY A 219 -13.42 -23.74 -20.49
N LEU A 220 -13.69 -25.05 -20.48
CA LEU A 220 -12.72 -26.07 -20.91
C LEU A 220 -12.80 -26.29 -22.42
N LYS A 221 -11.64 -26.35 -23.08
CA LYS A 221 -11.50 -26.55 -24.53
C LYS A 221 -11.74 -28.02 -24.91
N ASN A 222 -12.27 -28.25 -26.11
CA ASN A 222 -12.34 -29.59 -26.68
C ASN A 222 -10.93 -30.10 -27.05
N LEU A 223 -10.51 -31.17 -26.37
CA LEU A 223 -9.22 -31.83 -26.51
C LEU A 223 -9.23 -32.96 -27.55
N GLU A 224 -10.39 -33.35 -28.08
CA GLU A 224 -10.53 -34.46 -29.03
C GLU A 224 -9.56 -34.39 -30.24
N PRO A 225 -9.35 -33.24 -30.91
CA PRO A 225 -8.41 -33.15 -32.02
C PRO A 225 -6.97 -33.50 -31.63
N PHE A 226 -6.56 -33.11 -30.41
CA PHE A 226 -5.20 -33.30 -29.91
C PHE A 226 -4.98 -34.74 -29.42
N VAL A 227 -5.98 -35.30 -28.75
CA VAL A 227 -6.00 -36.71 -28.33
C VAL A 227 -5.88 -37.63 -29.55
N LYS A 228 -6.64 -37.35 -30.62
CA LYS A 228 -6.52 -38.06 -31.90
C LYS A 228 -5.13 -37.95 -32.50
N SER A 229 -4.54 -36.74 -32.52
CA SER A 229 -3.21 -36.55 -33.09
C SER A 229 -2.11 -37.28 -32.32
N ALA A 230 -2.26 -37.41 -31.00
CA ALA A 230 -1.35 -38.15 -30.14
C ALA A 230 -1.53 -39.68 -30.20
N GLY A 231 -2.52 -40.17 -30.95
CA GLY A 231 -2.75 -41.60 -31.17
C GLY A 231 -3.50 -42.34 -30.05
N LEU A 232 -4.14 -41.62 -29.13
CA LEU A 232 -4.95 -42.25 -28.08
C LEU A 232 -6.38 -42.52 -28.62
N PRO A 233 -6.93 -43.73 -28.42
CA PRO A 233 -8.32 -44.02 -28.80
C PRO A 233 -9.31 -43.11 -28.07
N LEU A 234 -10.36 -42.65 -28.76
CA LEU A 234 -11.39 -41.78 -28.16
C LEU A 234 -12.22 -42.48 -27.08
N ASP A 235 -12.17 -43.81 -27.04
CA ASP A 235 -12.92 -44.65 -26.11
C ASP A 235 -12.09 -44.99 -24.86
N ASP A 236 -10.91 -44.38 -24.70
CA ASP A 236 -10.03 -44.61 -23.57
C ASP A 236 -10.68 -44.10 -22.25
N ILE A 237 -10.62 -44.93 -21.21
CA ILE A 237 -11.19 -44.67 -19.89
C ILE A 237 -10.62 -43.42 -19.20
N ARG A 238 -9.42 -42.98 -19.61
CA ARG A 238 -8.76 -41.77 -19.08
C ARG A 238 -9.35 -40.49 -19.63
N LEU A 239 -10.10 -40.56 -20.73
CA LEU A 239 -10.71 -39.38 -21.34
C LEU A 239 -11.99 -39.01 -20.59
N LYS A 240 -12.03 -37.78 -20.10
CA LYS A 240 -13.17 -37.22 -19.37
C LYS A 240 -13.97 -36.31 -20.28
N ARG A 241 -15.29 -36.52 -20.28
CA ARG A 241 -16.23 -35.84 -21.16
C ARG A 241 -17.13 -34.92 -20.36
N ILE A 242 -17.38 -33.73 -20.90
CA ILE A 242 -18.35 -32.79 -20.37
C ILE A 242 -19.32 -32.45 -21.50
N LYS A 243 -20.60 -32.40 -21.16
CA LYS A 243 -21.63 -31.95 -22.08
C LYS A 243 -21.56 -30.43 -22.20
N ASN A 244 -21.32 -29.93 -23.40
CA ASN A 244 -21.40 -28.52 -23.68
C ASN A 244 -22.86 -28.07 -23.59
N THR A 245 -23.10 -27.02 -22.80
CA THR A 245 -24.43 -26.49 -22.49
C THR A 245 -25.00 -25.61 -23.60
N GLU A 246 -24.20 -25.17 -24.58
CA GLU A 246 -24.65 -24.36 -25.73
C GLU A 246 -25.19 -25.22 -26.89
N ASN A 247 -24.48 -26.28 -27.26
CA ASN A 247 -24.83 -27.14 -28.40
C ASN A 247 -25.34 -28.53 -27.98
N GLY A 248 -25.21 -28.89 -26.69
CA GLY A 248 -25.63 -30.18 -26.17
C GLY A 248 -24.70 -31.35 -26.54
N GLU A 249 -23.57 -31.09 -27.18
CA GLU A 249 -22.60 -32.12 -27.58
C GLU A 249 -21.68 -32.51 -26.42
N GLU A 250 -21.26 -33.77 -26.37
CA GLU A 250 -20.24 -34.22 -25.42
C GLU A 250 -18.84 -33.98 -26.00
N TRP A 251 -18.07 -33.13 -25.34
CA TRP A 251 -16.69 -32.86 -25.70
C TRP A 251 -15.74 -33.55 -24.73
N ILE A 252 -14.60 -34.02 -25.26
CA ILE A 252 -13.50 -34.52 -24.44
C ILE A 252 -12.76 -33.29 -23.94
N THR A 253 -12.88 -32.98 -22.66
CA THR A 253 -12.38 -31.73 -22.06
C THR A 253 -11.33 -31.96 -20.99
N GLY A 254 -11.14 -33.22 -20.58
CA GLY A 254 -10.14 -33.61 -19.60
C GLY A 254 -9.45 -34.92 -19.92
N VAL A 255 -8.21 -35.07 -19.46
CA VAL A 255 -7.45 -36.32 -19.52
C VAL A 255 -6.95 -36.67 -18.12
N ASP A 256 -7.25 -37.87 -17.64
CA ASP A 256 -6.71 -38.40 -16.39
C ASP A 256 -5.21 -38.73 -16.58
N ILE A 257 -4.37 -37.92 -15.94
CA ILE A 257 -2.91 -38.03 -15.96
C ILE A 257 -2.35 -38.67 -14.69
N THR A 258 -3.19 -39.14 -13.77
CA THR A 258 -2.78 -39.63 -12.44
C THR A 258 -1.69 -40.71 -12.51
N ASP A 259 -1.77 -41.61 -13.49
CA ASP A 259 -0.83 -42.73 -13.64
C ASP A 259 0.41 -42.39 -14.50
N THR A 260 0.57 -41.12 -14.89
CA THR A 260 1.72 -40.70 -15.70
C THR A 260 2.94 -40.44 -14.83
N LYS A 261 4.14 -40.64 -15.41
CA LYS A 261 5.40 -40.24 -14.76
C LYS A 261 5.45 -38.75 -14.43
N PHE A 262 4.70 -37.94 -15.18
CA PHE A 262 4.54 -36.53 -14.86
C PHE A 262 3.84 -36.35 -13.52
N ALA A 263 2.66 -36.96 -13.32
CA ALA A 263 1.88 -36.77 -12.09
C ALA A 263 2.50 -37.40 -10.84
N THR A 264 3.15 -38.57 -10.95
CA THR A 264 3.71 -39.28 -9.80
C THR A 264 4.91 -38.59 -9.15
N ASP A 265 5.65 -37.81 -9.94
CA ASP A 265 6.92 -37.24 -9.52
C ASP A 265 6.78 -35.79 -9.06
N LEU A 266 5.59 -35.19 -9.17
CA LEU A 266 5.33 -33.84 -8.68
C LEU A 266 5.32 -33.80 -7.14
N PRO A 267 5.92 -32.77 -6.51
CA PRO A 267 5.92 -32.60 -5.05
C PRO A 267 4.56 -32.07 -4.55
N ILE A 268 3.46 -32.72 -4.93
CA ILE A 268 2.09 -32.34 -4.54
C ILE A 268 1.33 -33.59 -4.09
N HIS A 269 0.65 -33.52 -2.96
CA HIS A 269 -0.23 -34.59 -2.53
C HIS A 269 -1.54 -34.53 -3.31
N SER A 270 -1.81 -35.58 -4.08
CA SER A 270 -3.07 -35.75 -4.78
C SER A 270 -3.47 -37.22 -4.86
N ARG A 271 -4.79 -37.46 -4.89
CA ARG A 271 -5.38 -38.75 -5.25
C ARG A 271 -5.67 -38.88 -6.74
N LYS A 272 -5.96 -37.76 -7.42
CA LYS A 272 -6.38 -37.71 -8.83
C LYS A 272 -5.95 -36.40 -9.50
N MET A 273 -5.51 -36.53 -10.74
CA MET A 273 -5.11 -35.39 -11.59
C MET A 273 -5.74 -35.53 -12.96
N ILE A 274 -6.72 -34.67 -13.24
CA ILE A 274 -7.35 -34.52 -14.55
C ILE A 274 -6.86 -33.20 -15.12
N ILE A 275 -6.17 -33.25 -16.26
CA ILE A 275 -5.71 -32.05 -16.94
C ILE A 275 -6.77 -31.56 -17.93
N GLY A 276 -7.05 -30.27 -17.92
CA GLY A 276 -7.90 -29.58 -18.90
C GLY A 276 -7.24 -28.28 -19.37
N VAL A 277 -7.57 -27.85 -20.59
CA VAL A 277 -7.12 -26.56 -21.14
C VAL A 277 -8.23 -25.54 -20.98
N PHE A 278 -7.93 -24.39 -20.38
CA PHE A 278 -8.91 -23.36 -20.04
C PHE A 278 -8.84 -22.17 -21.02
N GLY A 279 -10.00 -21.65 -21.42
CA GLY A 279 -10.16 -20.47 -22.26
C GLY A 279 -10.59 -20.73 -23.72
N GLU A 280 -11.11 -19.69 -24.37
CA GLU A 280 -11.50 -19.66 -25.79
C GLU A 280 -10.36 -19.11 -26.65
N GLY A 281 -9.49 -19.97 -27.13
CA GLY A 281 -8.42 -19.60 -28.06
C GLY A 281 -8.32 -20.61 -29.21
N GLY A 282 -8.61 -20.16 -30.43
CA GLY A 282 -8.30 -20.87 -31.66
C GLY A 282 -6.79 -21.05 -31.82
N ASP A 283 -6.40 -22.15 -32.48
CA ASP A 283 -5.03 -22.60 -32.77
C ASP A 283 -4.25 -23.29 -31.62
N LYS A 284 -3.21 -24.04 -32.06
CA LYS A 284 -2.23 -24.73 -31.21
C LYS A 284 -1.53 -23.69 -30.31
N ASN A 285 -1.77 -23.80 -29.01
CA ASN A 285 -1.05 -23.06 -27.98
C ASN A 285 -0.13 -24.02 -27.22
N LYS A 286 0.86 -23.47 -26.49
CA LYS A 286 1.82 -24.24 -25.69
C LYS A 286 1.14 -25.20 -24.68
N SER A 287 -0.08 -24.89 -24.24
CA SER A 287 -0.86 -25.76 -23.36
C SER A 287 -1.44 -26.99 -24.08
N THR A 288 -1.96 -26.83 -25.31
CA THR A 288 -2.40 -27.98 -26.13
C THR A 288 -1.24 -28.89 -26.56
N ASP A 289 -0.07 -28.33 -26.88
CA ASP A 289 1.13 -29.13 -27.19
C ASP A 289 1.60 -29.95 -25.98
N PHE A 290 1.42 -29.41 -24.77
CA PHE A 290 1.72 -30.13 -23.53
C PHE A 290 0.74 -31.28 -23.26
N VAL A 291 -0.56 -31.08 -23.49
CA VAL A 291 -1.54 -32.16 -23.43
C VAL A 291 -1.18 -33.25 -24.45
N GLU A 292 -0.82 -32.89 -25.69
CA GLU A 292 -0.38 -33.83 -26.72
C GLU A 292 0.85 -34.65 -26.25
N PHE A 293 1.84 -33.98 -25.64
CA PHE A 293 3.01 -34.63 -25.04
C PHE A 293 2.65 -35.60 -23.92
N LEU A 294 1.79 -35.21 -22.98
CA LEU A 294 1.37 -36.07 -21.88
C LEU A 294 0.60 -37.29 -22.38
N VAL A 295 -0.30 -37.11 -23.35
CA VAL A 295 -1.03 -38.21 -23.97
C VAL A 295 -0.07 -39.13 -24.74
N GLY A 296 0.94 -38.59 -25.43
CA GLY A 296 1.98 -39.39 -26.08
C GLY A 296 2.78 -40.26 -25.10
N GLN A 297 3.01 -39.81 -23.86
CA GLN A 297 3.64 -40.65 -22.83
C GLN A 297 2.73 -41.80 -22.37
N MET A 298 1.41 -41.65 -22.49
CA MET A 298 0.46 -42.70 -22.14
C MET A 298 0.41 -43.81 -23.19
N THR A 299 0.57 -43.45 -24.47
CA THR A 299 0.54 -44.38 -25.60
C THR A 299 1.87 -45.10 -25.84
N ALA A 300 3.00 -44.50 -25.44
CA ALA A 300 4.35 -45.08 -25.60
C ALA A 300 4.70 -46.21 -24.60
N LYS A 301 3.70 -46.93 -24.08
CA LYS A 301 3.86 -48.03 -23.12
C LYS A 301 3.86 -49.40 -23.79
#